data_AF-A0A844HLE2-F1
#
_entry.id   AF-A0A844HLE2-F1
#
_cell.length_a   1.000
_cell.length_b   1.000
_cell.length_c   1.000
_cell.angle_alpha   90.00
_cell.angle_beta   90.00
_cell.angle_gamma   90.00
#
_symmetry.space_group_name_H-M   'P 1'
#
loop_
_entity.id
_entity.type
_entity.pdbx_description
1 polymer ?
#
loop_
_entity_poly.entity_id
_entity_poly.type
_entity_poly.pdbx_seq_one_letter_code
_entity_poly.pdbx_strand_id
1 'polypeptide(L)'
;MSHYLTLDQENRFSFTCPIFDSKVEMRGCVLVRDMVYQGKNFPQRQGCQVCIRGGKCPAAEIVRRIAHNQPNATDRCSATEPVHGKLPADVLEFVRPTVMLENALRRLAGSEVTMIQSANDRIDAQIATAPRERVAGKVTRVSATANYEKPEGRSTARKSAPASKPAANVEAAISGDMSAAINAAA
;
A
#
# COMPACT_ATOMS: atom_id res chain seq x y z
N MET A 1 2.62 11.54 -24.49
CA MET A 1 2.85 10.69 -23.29
C MET A 1 3.94 9.70 -23.65
N SER A 2 4.98 9.57 -22.82
CA SER A 2 6.03 8.58 -23.05
C SER A 2 5.39 7.19 -23.09
N HIS A 3 5.62 6.43 -24.15
CA HIS A 3 5.14 5.05 -24.26
C HIS A 3 6.01 4.16 -23.35
N TYR A 4 5.41 3.56 -22.33
CA TYR A 4 6.10 2.63 -21.44
C TYR A 4 5.88 1.21 -21.93
N LEU A 5 6.94 0.55 -22.43
CA LEU A 5 6.87 -0.84 -22.89
C LEU A 5 6.48 -1.79 -21.74
N THR A 6 6.71 -1.40 -20.48
CA THR A 6 6.28 -2.14 -19.28
C THR A 6 4.77 -2.42 -19.29
N LEU A 7 3.96 -1.50 -19.83
CA LEU A 7 2.50 -1.62 -19.89
C LEU A 7 1.99 -2.32 -21.14
N ASP A 8 2.88 -2.60 -22.09
CA ASP A 8 2.50 -3.15 -23.38
C ASP A 8 2.20 -4.66 -23.28
N GLN A 9 1.31 -5.15 -24.15
CA GLN A 9 1.00 -6.58 -24.28
C GLN A 9 2.17 -7.37 -24.89
N GLU A 10 3.03 -6.69 -25.64
CA GLU A 10 4.25 -7.26 -26.22
C GLU A 10 5.36 -7.48 -25.18
N ASN A 11 5.20 -6.97 -23.95
CA ASN A 11 6.19 -7.11 -22.91
C ASN A 11 6.38 -8.57 -22.47
N ARG A 12 7.59 -9.10 -22.68
CA ARG A 12 8.03 -10.45 -22.31
C ARG A 12 8.97 -10.47 -21.12
N PHE A 13 9.08 -9.38 -20.37
CA PHE A 13 9.84 -9.35 -19.12
C PHE A 13 9.23 -10.32 -18.09
N SER A 14 10.05 -11.22 -17.57
CA SER A 14 9.68 -12.17 -16.52
C SER A 14 10.50 -11.96 -15.25
N PHE A 15 9.92 -12.26 -14.10
CA PHE A 15 10.57 -12.13 -12.80
C PHE A 15 9.97 -13.14 -11.82
N THR A 16 10.66 -13.37 -10.69
CA THR A 16 10.12 -14.18 -9.60
C THR A 16 9.31 -13.30 -8.66
N CYS A 17 8.01 -13.58 -8.51
CA CYS A 17 7.12 -12.84 -7.64
C CYS A 17 7.60 -12.97 -6.17
N PRO A 18 7.92 -11.86 -5.48
CA PRO A 18 8.44 -11.94 -4.11
C PRO A 18 7.41 -12.46 -3.09
N ILE A 19 6.12 -12.40 -3.42
CA ILE A 19 5.04 -12.82 -2.52
C ILE A 19 4.83 -14.33 -2.61
N PHE A 20 4.73 -14.88 -3.84
CA PHE A 20 4.31 -16.26 -4.09
C PHE A 20 5.42 -17.15 -4.65
N ASP A 21 6.65 -16.66 -4.74
CA ASP A 21 7.83 -17.36 -5.24
C ASP A 21 7.61 -18.08 -6.60
N SER A 22 6.79 -17.46 -7.45
CA SER A 22 6.41 -17.99 -8.75
C SER A 22 7.02 -17.14 -9.85
N LYS A 23 7.52 -17.80 -10.91
CA LYS A 23 7.94 -17.11 -12.12
C LYS A 23 6.70 -16.55 -12.83
N VAL A 24 6.68 -15.25 -13.03
CA VAL A 24 5.57 -14.53 -13.67
C VAL A 24 6.09 -13.59 -14.74
N GLU A 25 5.23 -13.27 -15.69
CA GLU A 25 5.50 -12.25 -16.72
C GLU A 25 4.82 -10.94 -16.34
N MET A 26 5.48 -9.81 -16.61
CA MET A 26 4.97 -8.47 -16.29
C MET A 26 3.64 -8.22 -16.97
N ARG A 27 3.49 -8.54 -18.26
CA ARG A 27 2.20 -8.43 -18.97
C ARG A 27 1.05 -9.16 -18.25
N GLY A 28 1.32 -10.35 -17.72
CA GLY A 28 0.32 -11.13 -16.98
C GLY A 28 -0.07 -10.45 -15.67
N CYS A 29 0.89 -9.85 -14.97
CA CYS A 29 0.63 -9.07 -13.77
C CYS A 29 -0.15 -7.78 -14.06
N VAL A 30 0.14 -7.08 -15.15
CA VAL A 30 -0.60 -5.89 -15.62
C VAL A 30 -2.06 -6.26 -15.91
N LEU A 31 -2.28 -7.32 -16.70
CA LEU A 31 -3.61 -7.82 -17.02
C LEU A 31 -4.41 -8.15 -15.76
N VAL A 32 -3.82 -8.89 -14.82
CA VAL A 32 -4.49 -9.25 -13.57
C VAL A 32 -4.87 -8.00 -12.78
N ARG A 33 -3.95 -7.03 -12.64
CA ARG A 33 -4.21 -5.74 -11.97
C ARG A 33 -5.37 -4.99 -12.60
N ASP A 34 -5.37 -4.83 -13.92
CA ASP A 34 -6.41 -4.08 -14.62
C ASP A 34 -7.77 -4.76 -14.44
N MET A 35 -7.81 -6.08 -14.49
CA MET A 35 -9.04 -6.82 -14.24
C MET A 35 -9.52 -6.68 -12.78
N VAL A 36 -8.61 -6.68 -11.79
CA VAL A 36 -8.97 -6.41 -10.38
C VAL A 36 -9.58 -5.02 -10.22
N TYR A 37 -9.02 -4.01 -10.89
CA TYR A 37 -9.48 -2.62 -10.82
C TYR A 37 -10.80 -2.42 -11.56
N GLN A 38 -11.08 -3.23 -12.59
CA GLN A 38 -12.39 -3.33 -13.23
C GLN A 38 -13.44 -4.06 -12.36
N GLY A 39 -13.08 -4.56 -11.17
CA GLY A 39 -13.99 -5.30 -10.30
C GLY A 39 -14.24 -6.74 -10.74
N LYS A 40 -13.47 -7.27 -11.70
CA LYS A 40 -13.57 -8.68 -12.12
C LYS A 40 -12.92 -9.57 -11.06
N ASN A 41 -13.59 -10.67 -10.72
CA ASN A 41 -13.10 -11.64 -9.75
C ASN A 41 -12.51 -12.87 -10.46
N PHE A 42 -11.36 -13.36 -9.98
CA PHE A 42 -10.68 -14.55 -10.54
C PHE A 42 -10.52 -15.64 -9.48
N PRO A 43 -11.18 -16.81 -9.61
CA PRO A 43 -11.06 -17.87 -8.63
C PRO A 43 -9.63 -18.40 -8.46
N GLN A 44 -8.83 -18.40 -9.53
CA GLN A 44 -7.49 -19.02 -9.54
C GLN A 44 -6.38 -18.13 -8.97
N ARG A 45 -6.63 -16.82 -8.75
CA ARG A 45 -5.62 -15.85 -8.31
C ARG A 45 -6.13 -14.95 -7.19
N GLN A 46 -6.80 -15.54 -6.20
CA GLN A 46 -7.38 -14.79 -5.09
C GLN A 46 -6.30 -14.09 -4.26
N GLY A 47 -5.17 -14.76 -3.97
CA GLY A 47 -4.04 -14.13 -3.28
C GLY A 47 -3.50 -12.90 -4.01
N CYS A 48 -3.37 -12.96 -5.34
CA CYS A 48 -2.96 -11.80 -6.15
C CYS A 48 -3.97 -10.64 -6.05
N GLN A 49 -5.27 -10.92 -6.12
CA GLN A 49 -6.32 -9.89 -5.97
C GLN A 49 -6.25 -9.20 -4.62
N VAL A 50 -6.07 -9.97 -3.55
CA VAL A 50 -5.92 -9.44 -2.19
C VAL A 50 -4.67 -8.57 -2.10
N CYS A 51 -3.52 -9.03 -2.59
CA CYS A 51 -2.28 -8.25 -2.57
C CYS A 51 -2.34 -6.98 -3.42
N ILE A 52 -3.03 -7.01 -4.56
CA ILE A 52 -3.22 -5.84 -5.44
C ILE A 52 -4.07 -4.79 -4.73
N ARG A 53 -5.19 -5.19 -4.12
CA ARG A 53 -6.08 -4.28 -3.38
C ARG A 53 -5.43 -3.71 -2.13
N GLY A 54 -4.59 -4.48 -1.45
CA GLY A 54 -3.88 -4.03 -0.25
C GLY A 54 -2.59 -3.27 -0.52
N GLY A 55 -2.19 -3.06 -1.78
CA GLY A 55 -0.94 -2.36 -2.10
C GLY A 55 0.34 -3.17 -1.83
N LYS A 56 0.23 -4.50 -1.66
CA LYS A 56 1.38 -5.39 -1.46
C LYS A 56 1.94 -5.94 -2.78
N CYS A 57 1.30 -5.69 -3.92
CA CYS A 57 1.76 -6.18 -5.22
C CYS A 57 2.79 -5.23 -5.86
N PRO A 58 4.05 -5.66 -6.10
CA PRO A 58 5.08 -4.81 -6.70
C PRO A 58 4.78 -4.44 -8.16
N ALA A 59 4.18 -5.35 -8.94
CA ALA A 59 3.77 -5.04 -10.30
C ALA A 59 2.67 -3.97 -10.34
N ALA A 60 1.70 -4.04 -9.41
CA ALA A 60 0.67 -3.01 -9.30
C ALA A 60 1.26 -1.65 -8.91
N GLU A 61 2.28 -1.63 -8.05
CA GLU A 61 3.00 -0.41 -7.69
C GLU A 61 3.77 0.18 -8.88
N ILE A 62 4.46 -0.63 -9.69
CA ILE A 62 5.12 -0.16 -10.91
C ILE A 62 4.12 0.50 -11.85
N VAL A 63 2.99 -0.18 -12.12
CA VAL A 63 1.94 0.37 -12.97
C VAL A 63 1.34 1.65 -12.38
N ARG A 64 1.14 1.71 -11.05
CA ARG A 64 0.65 2.93 -10.36
C ARG A 64 1.61 4.10 -10.59
N ARG A 65 2.92 3.89 -10.42
CA ARG A 65 3.93 4.94 -10.65
C ARG A 65 3.90 5.47 -12.07
N ILE A 66 3.82 4.56 -13.05
CA ILE A 66 3.71 4.92 -14.47
C ILE A 66 2.42 5.69 -14.75
N ALA A 67 1.26 5.15 -14.32
CA ALA A 67 -0.04 5.73 -14.57
C ALA A 67 -0.21 7.13 -13.96
N HIS A 68 0.46 7.40 -12.84
CA HIS A 68 0.44 8.70 -12.17
C HIS A 68 1.65 9.60 -12.51
N ASN A 69 2.46 9.24 -13.51
CA ASN A 69 3.67 9.97 -13.92
C ASN A 69 4.56 10.35 -12.72
N GLN A 70 4.76 9.42 -11.79
CA GLN A 70 5.62 9.69 -10.63
C GLN A 70 7.07 9.89 -11.10
N PRO A 71 7.86 10.76 -10.43
CA PRO A 71 9.25 11.03 -10.84
C PRO A 71 10.16 9.80 -10.87
N ASN A 72 9.80 8.76 -10.10
CA ASN A 72 10.47 7.47 -10.03
C ASN A 72 9.77 6.38 -10.85
N ALA A 73 8.88 6.75 -11.79
CA ALA A 73 8.33 5.82 -12.76
C ALA A 73 9.47 5.29 -13.64
N THR A 74 9.52 3.99 -13.82
CA THR A 74 10.62 3.34 -14.54
C THR A 74 10.09 2.32 -15.53
N ASP A 75 10.70 2.29 -16.72
CA ASP A 75 10.41 1.28 -17.75
C ASP A 75 11.35 0.07 -17.66
N ARG A 76 12.05 -0.13 -16.53
CA ARG A 76 13.05 -1.21 -16.36
C ARG A 76 12.49 -2.62 -16.40
N CYS A 77 11.17 -2.76 -16.27
CA CYS A 77 10.49 -4.05 -16.36
C CYS A 77 9.86 -4.24 -17.74
N SER A 78 10.53 -3.75 -18.78
CA SER A 78 10.14 -3.88 -20.16
C SER A 78 11.17 -4.68 -20.94
N ALA A 79 10.70 -5.62 -21.75
CA ALA A 79 11.53 -6.37 -22.68
C ALA A 79 10.66 -6.89 -23.84
N THR A 80 11.09 -6.65 -25.08
CA THR A 80 10.42 -7.23 -26.27
C THR A 80 10.77 -8.71 -26.42
N GLU A 81 11.97 -9.09 -25.98
CA GLU A 81 12.45 -10.47 -25.93
C GLU A 81 12.23 -11.10 -24.55
N PRO A 82 12.12 -12.43 -24.45
CA PRO A 82 11.92 -13.11 -23.16
C PRO A 82 13.16 -12.98 -22.27
N VAL A 83 13.15 -11.98 -21.39
CA VAL A 83 14.21 -11.71 -20.41
C VAL A 83 13.71 -12.05 -19.01
N HIS A 84 14.56 -12.71 -18.22
CA HIS A 84 14.31 -12.90 -16.79
C HIS A 84 15.13 -11.89 -15.98
N GLY A 85 14.47 -10.97 -15.30
CA GLY A 85 15.11 -9.87 -14.59
C GLY A 85 14.65 -9.74 -13.14
N LYS A 86 15.19 -8.72 -12.47
CA LYS A 86 14.86 -8.36 -11.09
C LYS A 86 14.01 -7.12 -11.02
N LEU A 87 13.15 -7.05 -10.02
CA LEU A 87 12.35 -5.86 -9.74
C LEU A 87 13.22 -4.74 -9.15
N PRO A 88 12.91 -3.45 -9.41
CA PRO A 88 13.62 -2.31 -8.84
C PRO A 88 13.60 -2.31 -7.30
N ALA A 89 14.73 -1.98 -6.68
CA ALA A 89 14.86 -2.00 -5.22
C ALA A 89 13.88 -1.05 -4.52
N ASP A 90 13.64 0.12 -5.09
CA ASP A 90 12.74 1.16 -4.56
C ASP A 90 11.25 0.78 -4.64
N VAL A 91 10.87 -0.11 -5.56
CA VAL A 91 9.53 -0.72 -5.59
C VAL A 91 9.41 -1.74 -4.44
N LEU A 92 10.43 -2.57 -4.25
CA LEU A 92 10.45 -3.58 -3.20
C LEU A 92 10.45 -2.93 -1.80
N GLU A 93 11.25 -1.88 -1.59
CA GLU A 93 11.28 -1.11 -0.35
C GLU A 93 9.92 -0.47 -0.01
N PHE A 94 9.16 -0.03 -1.02
CA PHE A 94 7.82 0.52 -0.83
C PHE A 94 6.79 -0.54 -0.41
N VAL A 95 6.86 -1.72 -1.03
CA VAL A 95 5.90 -2.80 -0.81
C VAL A 95 6.18 -3.61 0.47
N ARG A 96 7.45 -3.66 0.89
CA ARG A 96 7.90 -4.35 2.10
C ARG A 96 7.07 -4.02 3.36
N PRO A 97 6.85 -2.75 3.76
CA PRO A 97 6.11 -2.45 4.99
C PRO A 97 4.61 -2.73 4.90
N THR A 98 4.06 -3.04 3.73
CA THR A 98 2.62 -3.23 3.56
C THR A 98 2.15 -4.51 4.26
N VAL A 99 1.27 -4.34 5.25
CA VAL A 99 0.61 -5.43 5.98
C VAL A 99 -0.82 -5.60 5.46
N MET A 100 -1.23 -6.85 5.27
CA MET A 100 -2.58 -7.18 4.80
C MET A 100 -3.57 -7.24 5.96
N LEU A 101 -4.75 -6.65 5.77
CA LEU A 101 -5.84 -6.73 6.74
C LEU A 101 -6.31 -8.18 6.89
N GLU A 102 -6.53 -8.63 8.13
CA GLU A 102 -6.97 -10.00 8.43
C GLU A 102 -8.26 -10.37 7.69
N ASN A 103 -9.23 -9.47 7.62
CA ASN A 103 -10.49 -9.70 6.91
C ASN A 103 -10.30 -10.00 5.42
N ALA A 104 -9.24 -9.47 4.79
CA ALA A 104 -8.92 -9.77 3.41
C ALA A 104 -8.27 -11.16 3.26
N LEU A 105 -7.51 -11.60 4.27
CA LEU A 105 -6.83 -12.90 4.28
C LEU A 105 -7.77 -14.07 4.58
N ARG A 106 -8.84 -13.86 5.34
CA ARG A 106 -9.83 -14.91 5.71
C ARG A 106 -10.46 -15.64 4.52
N ARG A 107 -10.43 -15.04 3.33
CA ARG A 107 -11.02 -15.60 2.10
C ARG A 107 -10.04 -16.46 1.30
N LEU A 108 -8.78 -16.51 1.71
CA LEU A 108 -7.72 -17.21 0.99
C LEU A 108 -7.47 -18.60 1.57
N ALA A 109 -6.86 -19.48 0.75
CA ALA A 109 -6.34 -20.74 1.24
C ALA A 109 -5.21 -20.50 2.25
N GLY A 110 -5.09 -21.37 3.26
CA GLY A 110 -4.08 -21.23 4.32
C GLY A 110 -2.64 -21.11 3.79
N SER A 111 -2.32 -21.84 2.72
CA SER A 111 -0.99 -21.76 2.07
C SER A 111 -0.70 -20.38 1.46
N GLU A 112 -1.68 -19.74 0.82
CA GLU A 112 -1.53 -18.38 0.30
C GLU A 112 -1.37 -17.37 1.43
N VAL A 113 -2.10 -17.54 2.54
CA VAL A 113 -1.98 -16.68 3.72
C VAL A 113 -0.56 -16.73 4.29
N THR A 114 -0.01 -17.93 4.48
CA THR A 114 1.36 -18.12 4.97
C THR A 114 2.40 -17.50 4.03
N MET A 115 2.21 -17.63 2.71
CA MET A 115 3.08 -16.96 1.74
C MET A 115 3.00 -15.44 1.88
N ILE A 116 1.80 -14.86 1.96
CA ILE A 116 1.63 -13.40 2.07
C ILE A 116 2.25 -12.86 3.37
N GLN A 117 2.09 -13.58 4.49
CA GLN A 117 2.63 -13.19 5.79
C GLN A 117 4.16 -13.29 5.83
N SER A 118 4.75 -14.33 5.23
CA SER A 118 6.21 -14.51 5.13
C SER A 118 6.86 -13.75 3.97
N ALA A 119 6.10 -12.97 3.20
CA ALA A 119 6.61 -12.31 2.01
C ALA A 119 7.73 -11.30 2.32
N ASN A 120 7.72 -10.68 3.50
CA ASN A 120 8.69 -9.64 3.84
C ASN A 120 10.12 -10.19 3.91
N ASP A 121 10.32 -11.41 4.41
CA ASP A 121 11.65 -12.03 4.46
C ASP A 121 12.20 -12.27 3.05
N ARG A 122 11.33 -12.70 2.12
CA ARG A 122 11.68 -12.86 0.71
C ARG A 122 11.95 -11.53 0.01
N ILE A 123 11.15 -10.51 0.32
CA ILE A 123 11.36 -9.15 -0.19
C ILE A 123 12.72 -8.62 0.28
N ASP A 124 13.08 -8.83 1.55
CA ASP A 124 14.35 -8.39 2.12
C ASP A 124 15.55 -9.04 1.44
N ALA A 125 15.46 -10.35 1.17
CA ALA A 125 16.47 -11.07 0.38
C ALA A 125 16.59 -10.52 -1.06
N GLN A 126 15.48 -10.15 -1.70
CA GLN A 126 15.51 -9.57 -3.04
C GLN A 126 16.07 -8.14 -3.06
N ILE A 127 15.75 -7.29 -2.06
CA ILE A 127 16.25 -5.92 -1.95
C ILE A 127 17.78 -5.87 -1.96
N ALA A 128 18.44 -6.83 -1.30
CA ALA A 128 19.89 -6.91 -1.23
C ALA A 128 20.56 -7.05 -2.62
N THR A 129 19.84 -7.63 -3.59
CA THR A 129 20.39 -7.93 -4.92
C THR A 129 19.66 -7.21 -6.06
N ALA A 130 18.72 -6.32 -5.72
CA ALA A 130 17.89 -5.60 -6.66
C ALA A 130 18.62 -4.42 -7.30
N PRO A 131 18.34 -4.11 -8.57
CA PRO A 131 18.91 -2.94 -9.24
C PRO A 131 18.45 -1.66 -8.53
N ARG A 132 19.43 -0.85 -8.09
CA ARG A 132 19.22 0.48 -7.51
C ARG A 132 19.42 1.55 -8.58
N GLU A 133 18.54 2.52 -8.62
CA GLU A 133 18.79 3.75 -9.37
C GLU A 133 19.81 4.60 -8.61
N ARG A 134 20.91 5.00 -9.26
CA ARG A 134 21.69 6.16 -8.81
C ARG A 134 20.85 7.39 -9.14
N VAL A 135 19.86 7.70 -8.31
CA VAL A 135 19.17 8.98 -8.42
C VAL A 135 20.21 10.05 -8.03
N ALA A 136 20.73 10.77 -9.01
CA ALA A 136 21.40 12.04 -8.78
C ALA A 136 20.33 13.05 -8.33
N GLY A 137 19.93 12.94 -7.07
CA GLY A 137 18.82 13.69 -6.51
C GLY A 137 18.37 12.99 -5.25
N LYS A 138 18.62 13.62 -4.11
CA LYS A 138 18.17 13.15 -2.79
C LYS A 138 16.70 12.76 -2.89
N VAL A 139 16.42 11.47 -2.80
CA VAL A 139 15.09 11.00 -2.37
C VAL A 139 14.98 11.48 -0.93
N THR A 140 14.38 12.65 -0.72
CA THR A 140 13.86 13.03 0.59
C THR A 140 12.73 12.07 0.90
N ARG A 141 13.10 10.93 1.50
CA ARG A 141 12.18 10.17 2.35
C ARG A 141 11.68 11.21 3.35
N VAL A 142 10.42 11.59 3.26
CA VAL A 142 9.74 12.21 4.41
C VAL A 142 9.66 11.09 5.43
N SER A 143 10.71 10.98 6.23
CA SER A 143 10.70 10.15 7.41
C SER A 143 9.58 10.69 8.27
N ALA A 144 8.58 9.88 8.60
CA ALA A 144 7.54 10.20 9.58
C ALA A 144 8.10 10.25 11.02
N THR A 145 9.33 10.74 11.15
CA THR A 145 10.03 11.07 12.39
C THR A 145 10.69 12.45 12.30
N ALA A 146 10.52 13.19 11.20
CA ALA A 146 10.93 14.59 11.13
C ALA A 146 9.92 15.47 11.87
N ASN A 147 10.26 15.77 13.13
CA ASN A 147 9.77 16.88 13.93
C ASN A 147 8.24 17.00 14.03
N TYR A 148 7.63 16.24 14.93
CA TYR A 148 6.42 16.71 15.59
C TYR A 148 6.82 17.82 16.57
N GLU A 149 7.13 19.01 16.06
CA GLU A 149 7.12 20.21 16.86
C GLU A 149 5.66 20.46 17.25
N LYS A 150 5.38 20.13 18.51
CA LYS A 150 4.15 20.46 19.21
C LYS A 150 3.86 21.95 18.92
N PRO A 151 2.69 22.32 18.36
CA PRO A 151 2.39 23.72 18.11
C PRO A 151 2.25 24.42 19.47
N GLU A 152 3.31 25.12 19.86
CA GLU A 152 3.28 26.05 20.99
C GLU A 152 2.55 27.33 20.55
N GLY A 153 1.48 27.64 21.28
CA GLY A 153 1.05 29.02 21.46
C GLY A 153 0.27 29.66 20.31
N ARG A 154 -1.00 29.30 20.15
CA ARG A 154 -2.00 30.31 19.75
C ARG A 154 -2.75 30.79 20.98
N SER A 155 -2.13 31.74 21.69
CA SER A 155 -2.77 32.53 22.74
C SER A 155 -2.76 34.00 22.33
N THR A 156 -3.92 34.49 21.88
CA THR A 156 -4.46 35.76 22.40
C THR A 156 -5.97 35.62 22.43
N ALA A 157 -6.47 35.28 23.62
CA ALA A 157 -7.86 35.32 23.97
C ALA A 157 -8.40 36.76 23.85
N ARG A 158 -9.58 36.93 23.23
CA ARG A 158 -10.46 38.05 23.53
C ARG A 158 -11.48 37.56 24.56
N LYS A 159 -11.43 38.18 25.74
CA LYS A 159 -12.23 37.90 26.93
C LYS A 159 -13.74 38.06 26.66
N SER A 160 -14.51 37.06 27.04
CA SER A 160 -15.81 37.23 27.69
C SER A 160 -15.96 36.13 28.75
N ALA A 161 -16.35 36.54 29.95
CA ALA A 161 -16.57 35.72 31.14
C ALA A 161 -17.98 36.07 31.70
N PRO A 162 -18.50 35.41 32.75
CA PRO A 162 -18.63 33.97 32.97
C PRO A 162 -20.02 33.57 33.52
N ALA A 163 -20.41 32.29 33.42
CA ALA A 163 -21.29 31.52 34.33
C ALA A 163 -21.51 30.14 33.68
N SER A 164 -21.50 28.97 34.32
CA SER A 164 -21.37 28.49 35.70
C SER A 164 -20.98 26.99 35.58
N LYS A 165 -20.26 26.45 36.56
CA LYS A 165 -20.07 24.98 36.76
C LYS A 165 -21.20 24.45 37.68
N PRO A 166 -21.41 23.12 37.92
CA PRO A 166 -20.62 21.94 37.51
C PRO A 166 -21.43 20.70 37.01
N ALA A 167 -20.69 19.78 36.38
CA ALA A 167 -20.74 18.31 36.47
C ALA A 167 -22.09 17.55 36.58
N ALA A 168 -22.47 16.84 35.51
CA ALA A 168 -23.30 15.63 35.57
C ALA A 168 -23.08 14.64 34.39
N ASN A 169 -22.08 14.86 33.53
CA ASN A 169 -21.97 14.11 32.26
C ASN A 169 -20.82 13.09 32.20
N VAL A 170 -20.16 12.80 33.33
CA VAL A 170 -19.03 11.85 33.35
C VAL A 170 -19.47 10.44 33.77
N GLU A 171 -20.60 10.28 34.48
CA GLU A 171 -21.10 8.95 34.88
C GLU A 171 -21.89 8.21 33.79
N ALA A 172 -22.48 8.89 32.80
CA ALA A 172 -23.24 8.24 31.72
C ALA A 172 -22.36 7.43 30.75
N ALA A 173 -21.06 7.73 30.68
CA ALA A 173 -20.11 6.99 29.83
C ALA A 173 -19.69 5.65 30.44
N ILE A 174 -19.99 5.41 31.73
CA ILE A 174 -19.52 4.23 32.47
C ILE A 174 -20.64 3.19 32.68
N SER A 175 -21.92 3.58 32.72
CA SER A 175 -23.02 2.65 33.07
C SER A 175 -23.76 1.99 31.90
N GLY A 176 -23.53 2.41 30.64
CA GLY A 176 -24.08 1.72 29.47
C GLY A 176 -25.62 1.74 29.32
N ASP A 177 -26.33 2.60 30.05
CA ASP A 177 -27.78 2.76 29.92
C ASP A 177 -28.12 3.99 29.05
N MET A 178 -28.44 3.74 27.79
CA MET A 178 -28.73 4.78 26.77
C MET A 178 -30.08 5.48 26.97
N SER A 179 -30.87 5.08 27.95
CA SER A 179 -32.24 5.58 28.14
C SER A 179 -32.30 7.03 28.64
N ALA A 180 -31.26 7.53 29.31
CA ALA A 180 -31.22 8.90 29.84
C ALA A 180 -30.86 9.97 28.80
N ALA A 181 -30.19 9.60 27.70
CA ALA A 181 -29.75 10.56 26.68
C ALA A 181 -30.89 11.03 25.75
N ILE A 182 -31.94 10.22 25.59
CA ILE A 182 -33.04 10.50 24.65
C ILE A 182 -34.05 11.51 25.25
N ASN A 183 -34.30 11.47 26.57
CA ASN A 183 -35.25 12.37 27.22
C ASN A 183 -34.71 13.78 27.49
N ALA A 184 -33.43 14.03 27.26
CA ALA A 184 -32.85 15.38 27.36
C ALA A 184 -32.81 16.14 26.03
N ALA A 185 -33.23 15.49 24.94
CA ALA A 185 -33.28 16.08 23.59
C ALA A 185 -34.72 16.25 23.05
N ALA A 186 -35.73 16.09 23.92
CA ALA A 186 -37.14 16.34 23.63
C ALA A 186 -37.65 17.56 24.41
#